data_AF-A0A521YPG5-F1
#
_entry.id   AF-A0A521YPG5-F1
#
_cell.length_a   1.000
_cell.length_b   1.000
_cell.length_c   1.000
_cell.angle_alpha   90.00
_cell.angle_beta   90.00
_cell.angle_gamma   90.00
#
_symmetry.space_group_name_H-M   'P 1'
#
loop_
_entity.id
_entity.type
_entity.pdbx_description
1 polymer ?
#
loop_
_entity_poly.entity_id
_entity_poly.type
_entity_poly.pdbx_seq_one_letter_code
_entity_poly.pdbx_strand_id
1 'polypeptide(L)' 'MNETDLAANDDPVVARYMRDVDRSLLRRNLSLTPQQRLEQLQSLLRFAEELRRAGRAARNGAPV' A
#
# COMPACT_ATOMS: atom_id res chain seq x y z
N MET A 1 -12.84 22.08 -15.47
CA MET A 1 -11.54 21.89 -14.80
C MET A 1 -10.82 23.21 -14.98
N ASN A 2 -10.72 24.01 -13.92
CA ASN A 2 -10.21 25.38 -14.05
C ASN A 2 -8.70 25.34 -14.25
N GLU A 3 -8.18 26.22 -15.10
CA GLU A 3 -6.73 26.40 -15.36
C GLU A 3 -5.90 26.59 -14.08
N THR A 4 -6.51 27.08 -13.00
CA THR A 4 -5.88 27.30 -11.69
C THR A 4 -5.46 26.02 -10.97
N ASP A 5 -6.04 24.86 -11.26
CA ASP A 5 -5.71 23.60 -10.57
C ASP A 5 -4.36 23.00 -11.04
N LEU A 6 -3.88 23.38 -12.23
CA LEU A 6 -2.59 22.92 -12.75
C LEU A 6 -1.38 23.67 -12.14
N ALA A 7 -1.63 24.84 -11.54
CA ALA A 7 -0.62 25.63 -10.83
C ALA A 7 -0.31 25.12 -9.40
N ALA A 8 -1.06 24.13 -8.90
CA ALA A 8 -0.84 23.52 -7.58
C ALA A 8 0.50 22.75 -7.46
N ASN A 9 1.28 22.67 -8.55
CA ASN A 9 2.57 21.99 -8.57
C ASN A 9 3.72 22.83 -7.98
N ASP A 10 3.54 24.15 -7.84
CA ASP A 10 4.60 25.09 -7.41
C ASP A 10 4.32 25.77 -6.05
N ASP A 11 3.37 25.27 -5.26
CA ASP A 11 3.25 25.74 -3.88
C ASP A 11 4.52 25.31 -3.10
N PRO A 12 5.34 26.27 -2.62
CA PRO A 12 6.61 25.96 -1.97
C PRO A 12 6.42 25.17 -0.67
N VAL A 13 5.27 25.31 0.00
CA VAL A 13 4.92 24.53 1.18
C VAL A 13 4.65 23.08 0.78
N VAL A 14 3.81 22.86 -0.23
CA VAL A 14 3.51 21.51 -0.73
C VAL A 14 4.77 20.82 -1.24
N ALA A 15 5.58 21.52 -2.04
CA ALA A 15 6.85 21.00 -2.56
C ALA A 15 7.82 20.61 -1.43
N ARG A 16 7.91 21.43 -0.37
CA ARG A 16 8.76 21.16 0.80
C ARG A 16 8.40 19.86 1.51
N TYR A 17 7.11 19.56 1.66
CA TYR A 17 6.64 18.34 2.33
C TYR A 17 6.63 17.14 1.40
N MET A 18 6.37 17.34 0.12
CA MET A 18 6.31 16.27 -0.87
C MET A 18 7.69 15.75 -1.31
N ARG A 19 8.78 16.46 -1.00
CA ARG A 19 10.15 16.09 -1.39
C ARG A 19 10.51 14.65 -1.01
N ASP A 20 10.14 14.22 0.19
CA ASP A 20 10.54 12.93 0.75
C ASP A 20 9.44 11.86 0.61
N VAL A 21 8.34 12.18 -0.06
CA VAL A 21 7.25 11.25 -0.31
C VAL A 21 7.60 10.39 -1.52
N ASP A 22 7.89 9.10 -1.30
CA ASP A 22 7.99 8.15 -2.40
C ASP A 22 6.61 7.86 -3.01
N ARG A 23 6.42 8.35 -4.23
CA ARG A 23 5.18 8.18 -4.99
C ARG A 23 5.15 6.89 -5.82
N SER A 24 6.23 6.12 -5.84
CA SER A 24 6.35 4.88 -6.62
C SER A 24 5.24 3.89 -6.25
N LEU A 25 5.05 3.65 -4.94
CA LEU A 25 4.02 2.76 -4.41
C LEU A 25 2.62 3.32 -4.63
N LEU A 26 2.42 4.64 -4.49
CA LEU A 26 1.12 5.27 -4.73
C LEU A 26 0.70 5.11 -6.18
N ARG A 27 1.60 5.43 -7.13
CA ARG A 27 1.35 5.27 -8.57
C ARG A 27 1.06 3.82 -8.93
N ARG A 28 1.86 2.88 -8.43
CA ARG A 28 1.67 1.45 -8.66
C ARG A 28 0.32 0.95 -8.16
N ASN A 29 -0.12 1.38 -6.97
CA ASN A 29 -1.41 0.97 -6.43
C ASN A 29 -2.59 1.60 -7.18
N LEU A 30 -2.48 2.87 -7.57
CA LEU A 30 -3.51 3.55 -8.35
C LEU A 30 -3.67 2.96 -9.75
N SER A 31 -2.61 2.41 -10.34
CA SER A 31 -2.68 1.73 -11.65
C SER A 31 -3.33 0.34 -11.60
N LEU A 32 -3.63 -0.22 -10.42
CA LEU A 32 -4.23 -1.55 -10.33
C LEU A 32 -5.69 -1.55 -10.77
N THR A 33 -6.06 -2.58 -11.52
CA THR A 33 -7.47 -2.87 -11.84
C THR A 33 -8.21 -3.41 -10.61
N PRO A 34 -9.56 -3.38 -10.59
CA PRO A 34 -10.34 -3.99 -9.50
C PRO A 34 -9.98 -5.46 -9.25
N GLN A 35 -9.80 -6.25 -10.32
CA GLN A 35 -9.39 -7.65 -10.23
C GLN A 35 -8.04 -7.80 -9.52
N GLN A 36 -7.04 -7.03 -9.93
CA GLN A 36 -5.71 -7.07 -9.31
C GLN A 36 -5.74 -6.68 -7.83
N ARG A 37 -6.61 -5.74 -7.45
CA ARG A 37 -6.81 -5.38 -6.04
C ARG A 37 -7.41 -6.53 -5.24
N LEU A 38 -8.38 -7.25 -5.80
CA LEU A 38 -8.96 -8.44 -5.16
C LEU A 38 -7.94 -9.56 -5.01
N GLU A 39 -7.11 -9.80 -6.03
CA GLU A 39 -6.03 -10.80 -5.97
C GLU A 39 -5.00 -10.47 -4.88
N GLN A 40 -4.60 -9.20 -4.77
CA GLN A 40 -3.71 -8.74 -3.70
C GLN A 40 -4.32 -8.91 -2.31
N LEU A 41 -5.60 -8.58 -2.16
CA LEU A 41 -6.33 -8.79 -0.90
C LEU A 41 -6.33 -10.26 -0.50
N GLN A 42 -6.65 -11.16 -1.43
CA GLN A 42 -6.63 -12.60 -1.15
C GLN A 42 -5.24 -13.10 -0.77
N SER A 43 -4.18 -12.60 -1.43
CA SER A 43 -2.81 -12.94 -1.08
C SER A 43 -2.44 -12.48 0.33
N LEU A 44 -2.86 -11.27 0.71
CA LEU A 44 -2.62 -10.73 2.05
C LEU A 44 -3.35 -11.55 3.12
N LEU A 45 -4.60 -11.96 2.86
CA LEU A 45 -5.37 -12.78 3.79
C LEU A 45 -4.72 -14.14 4.03
N ARG A 46 -4.29 -14.84 2.96
CA ARG A 46 -3.55 -16.11 3.07
C ARG A 46 -2.26 -15.95 3.88
N PHE A 47 -1.50 -14.89 3.62
CA PHE A 47 -0.28 -14.60 4.38
C PHE A 47 -0.58 -14.36 5.87
N ALA A 48 -1.63 -13.59 6.18
CA ALA A 48 -2.03 -13.33 7.56
C ALA A 48 -2.53 -14.58 8.28
N GLU A 49 -3.23 -15.48 7.59
CA GLU A 49 -3.62 -16.78 8.13
C GLU A 49 -2.40 -17.63 8.49
N GLU A 50 -1.41 -17.68 7.60
CA GLU A 50 -0.18 -18.44 7.81
C GLU A 50 0.64 -17.90 8.98
N LEU A 51 0.81 -16.58 9.07
CA LEU A 51 1.43 -15.92 10.23
C LEU A 51 0.72 -16.28 11.55
N ARG A 52 -0.62 -16.30 11.55
CA ARG A 52 -1.38 -16.68 12.76
C ARG A 52 -1.20 -18.15 13.10
N ARG A 53 -1.16 -19.04 12.10
CA ARG A 53 -0.88 -20.48 12.26
C ARG A 53 0.49 -20.67 12.90
N ALA A 54 1.52 -20.08 12.30
CA ALA A 54 2.89 -20.13 12.79
C ALA A 54 3.02 -19.57 14.21
N GLY A 55 2.37 -18.44 14.49
CA GLY A 55 2.36 -17.85 15.83
C GLY A 55 1.68 -18.72 16.89
N ARG A 56 0.62 -19.46 16.55
CA ARG A 56 0.00 -20.45 17.46
C ARG A 56 0.92 -21.63 17.72
N ALA A 57 1.51 -22.18 16.66
CA ALA A 57 2.44 -23.30 16.76
C ALA A 57 3.66 -22.95 17.63
N ALA A 58 4.26 -21.78 17.42
CA ALA A 58 5.38 -21.27 18.22
C ALA A 58 5.04 -21.12 19.71
N ARG A 59 3.83 -20.63 20.06
CA ARG A 59 3.40 -20.52 21.48
C ARG A 59 3.13 -21.86 22.13
N ASN A 60 2.64 -22.83 21.36
CA ASN A 60 2.23 -24.14 21.87
C ASN A 60 3.35 -25.19 21.76
N GLY A 61 4.54 -24.82 21.27
CA GLY A 61 5.64 -25.76 21.00
C GLY A 61 5.31 -26.80 19.92
N ALA A 62 4.26 -26.57 19.13
CA ALA A 62 3.86 -27.45 18.04
C ALA A 62 4.70 -27.15 16.79
N PRO A 63 5.03 -28.16 15.96
CA PRO A 63 5.74 -27.93 14.71
C PRO A 63 4.90 -27.07 13.75
N VAL A 64 5.58 -26.14 13.08
CA VAL A 64 5.03 -25.24 12.04
C VAL A 64 5.00 -25.90 10.67
#